data_AF-A0A2E1VWL8-F1
#
_entry.id   AF-A0A2E1VWL8-F1
#
_cell.length_a   1.000
_cell.length_b   1.000
_cell.length_c   1.000
_cell.angle_alpha   90.00
_cell.angle_beta   90.00
_cell.angle_gamma   90.00
#
_symmetry.space_group_name_H-M   'P 1'
#
loop_
_entity.id
_entity.type
_entity.pdbx_description
1 polymer ?
#
loop_
_entity_poly.entity_id
_entity_poly.type
_entity_poly.pdbx_seq_one_letter_code
_entity_poly.pdbx_strand_id
1 'polypeptide(L)'
;MINHGKTAKALLRMQWDYPVYGVVKKDAKDAGTDHRTGALSVSKALPIEQAFLSIAGDDPRPLLVLRECEHCNGTDDALLSKTEGNERTLLMARWFHCVKLPTHVMKEDHPYTKLFADYPAKDVPHLFLISRDGKLSMPLKGDQSPSELWKKMESVLAYDYKKSPKKALKEVQKLLVKYDTLDEKEALIEERMQLELEENGPKSRKLKKLRAELKDVQKERAALQKKEAKHMDLGLFRKKVEKDVVVSNLTGEEIEALNQN
;
A
#
# COMPACT_ATOMS: atom_id res chain seq x y z
N MET A 1 -0.47 -19.96 -15.56
CA MET A 1 -1.02 -19.19 -14.41
C MET A 1 -0.66 -19.94 -13.15
N ILE A 2 0.27 -19.41 -12.35
CA ILE A 2 0.68 -20.04 -11.08
C ILE A 2 -0.48 -19.84 -10.10
N ASN A 3 -1.03 -20.94 -9.56
CA ASN A 3 -2.11 -20.87 -8.57
C ASN A 3 -1.51 -20.99 -7.17
N HIS A 4 -1.33 -19.85 -6.50
CA HIS A 4 -0.79 -19.80 -5.14
C HIS A 4 -1.81 -20.26 -4.08
N GLY A 5 -1.28 -20.81 -2.99
CA GLY A 5 -2.01 -21.09 -1.75
C GLY A 5 -2.45 -19.82 -1.02
N LYS A 6 -3.24 -20.00 0.04
CA LYS A 6 -3.83 -18.88 0.82
C LYS A 6 -2.77 -17.93 1.38
N THR A 7 -1.63 -18.44 1.84
CA THR A 7 -0.55 -17.67 2.46
C THR A 7 0.19 -16.84 1.42
N ALA A 8 0.57 -17.44 0.29
CA ALA A 8 1.21 -16.74 -0.82
C ALA A 8 0.28 -15.69 -1.46
N LYS A 9 -1.01 -16.00 -1.62
CA LYS A 9 -2.03 -15.02 -2.06
C LYS A 9 -2.14 -13.82 -1.11
N ALA A 10 -2.11 -14.05 0.20
CA ALA A 10 -2.11 -12.97 1.18
C ALA A 10 -0.84 -12.10 1.07
N LEU A 11 0.32 -12.71 0.81
CA LEU A 11 1.58 -11.99 0.60
C LEU A 11 1.54 -11.11 -0.66
N LEU A 12 0.93 -11.61 -1.73
CA LEU A 12 0.80 -10.94 -3.02
C LEU A 12 -0.35 -9.94 -3.11
N ARG A 13 -1.14 -9.76 -2.04
CA ARG A 13 -2.21 -8.76 -2.03
C ARG A 13 -1.63 -7.35 -1.89
N MET A 14 -1.94 -6.49 -2.87
CA MET A 14 -1.66 -5.06 -2.76
C MET A 14 -2.65 -4.41 -1.80
N GLN A 15 -2.15 -3.60 -0.87
CA GLN A 15 -2.94 -2.85 0.10
C GLN A 15 -3.04 -1.41 -0.37
N TRP A 16 -4.22 -1.01 -0.84
CA TRP A 16 -4.50 0.35 -1.26
C TRP A 16 -5.09 1.16 -0.11
N ASP A 17 -4.49 2.31 0.15
CA ASP A 17 -5.04 3.33 1.03
C ASP A 17 -5.75 4.41 0.21
N TYR A 18 -6.91 4.82 0.71
CA TYR A 18 -7.82 5.75 0.04
C TYR A 18 -7.93 7.02 0.89
N PRO A 19 -7.03 8.00 0.68
CA PRO A 19 -6.95 9.16 1.54
C PRO A 19 -8.20 10.03 1.39
N VAL A 20 -8.84 10.33 2.51
CA VAL A 20 -10.01 11.23 2.56
C VAL A 20 -9.58 12.51 3.26
N TYR A 21 -9.63 13.63 2.54
CA TYR A 21 -9.38 14.95 3.13
C TYR A 21 -10.69 15.57 3.61
N GLY A 22 -10.69 16.22 4.78
CA GLY A 22 -11.79 17.08 5.20
C GLY A 22 -12.97 16.42 5.93
N VAL A 23 -12.93 15.12 6.25
CA VAL A 23 -13.86 14.58 7.27
C VAL A 23 -13.22 14.79 8.64
N VAL A 24 -13.30 16.01 9.16
CA VAL A 24 -13.17 16.22 10.60
C VAL A 24 -14.28 15.37 11.22
N LYS A 25 -13.93 14.25 11.86
CA LYS A 25 -14.83 13.65 12.85
C LYS A 25 -14.97 14.73 13.92
N LYS A 26 -16.05 15.51 13.85
CA LYS A 26 -16.49 16.27 15.02
C LYS A 26 -16.70 15.23 16.09
N ASP A 27 -15.82 15.19 17.09
CA ASP A 27 -16.09 14.47 18.31
C ASP A 27 -17.47 14.95 18.78
N ALA A 28 -18.38 14.00 19.01
CA ALA A 28 -19.77 14.24 19.37
C ALA A 28 -19.92 14.81 20.80
N LYS A 29 -19.02 15.70 21.23
CA LYS A 29 -19.04 16.36 22.54
C LYS A 29 -19.39 17.84 22.48
N ASP A 30 -19.39 18.46 21.29
CA ASP A 30 -19.79 19.87 21.13
C ASP A 30 -21.13 20.03 20.40
N ALA A 31 -22.06 19.09 20.59
CA ALA A 31 -23.48 19.32 20.29
C ALA A 31 -24.14 20.09 21.44
N GLY A 32 -23.60 21.28 21.73
CA GLY A 32 -24.34 22.31 22.45
C GLY A 32 -25.52 22.75 21.59
N THR A 33 -26.69 22.80 22.20
CA THR A 33 -27.97 23.18 21.62
C THR A 33 -27.92 24.56 20.97
N ASP A 34 -27.58 24.63 19.69
CA ASP A 34 -27.81 25.83 18.90
C ASP A 34 -28.02 25.46 17.43
N HIS A 35 -29.19 25.83 16.89
CA HIS A 35 -29.59 25.62 15.49
C HIS A 35 -28.81 26.53 14.52
N ARG A 36 -27.47 26.54 14.62
CA ARG A 36 -26.62 27.28 13.67
C ARG A 36 -26.23 26.33 12.53
N THR A 37 -26.69 26.68 11.34
CA THR A 37 -26.24 26.12 10.06
C THR A 37 -24.71 26.11 10.04
N GLY A 38 -24.11 24.93 10.17
CA GLY A 38 -22.65 24.80 10.08
C GLY A 38 -22.22 25.16 8.67
N ALA A 39 -21.30 26.12 8.54
CA ALA A 39 -20.67 26.44 7.27
C ALA A 39 -20.05 25.15 6.70
N LEU A 40 -20.53 24.73 5.53
CA LEU A 40 -19.88 23.69 4.73
C LEU A 40 -18.47 24.20 4.42
N SER A 41 -17.46 23.51 4.94
CA SER A 41 -16.07 23.80 4.58
C SER A 41 -15.96 23.69 3.05
N VAL A 42 -15.75 24.81 2.37
CA VAL A 42 -15.52 24.82 0.93
C VAL A 42 -14.26 23.99 0.68
N SER A 43 -14.40 22.92 -0.11
CA SER A 43 -13.25 22.13 -0.54
C SER A 43 -12.35 23.04 -1.38
N LYS A 44 -11.17 23.35 -0.85
CA LYS A 44 -10.13 24.10 -1.56
C LYS A 44 -8.95 23.18 -1.79
N ALA A 45 -8.37 23.27 -2.97
CA ALA A 45 -7.15 22.57 -3.32
C ALA A 45 -5.99 22.93 -2.38
N LEU A 46 -5.39 21.92 -1.76
CA LEU A 46 -4.27 22.10 -0.84
C LEU A 46 -3.01 22.50 -1.60
N PRO A 47 -2.09 23.24 -0.97
CA PRO A 47 -0.70 23.32 -1.42
C PRO A 47 -0.12 21.93 -1.67
N ILE A 48 0.76 21.80 -2.66
CA ILE A 48 1.36 20.51 -3.09
C ILE A 48 1.97 19.75 -1.90
N GLU A 49 2.71 20.46 -1.06
CA GLU A 49 3.39 19.90 0.11
C GLU A 49 2.40 19.34 1.14
N GLN A 50 1.30 20.06 1.39
CA GLN A 50 0.24 19.61 2.29
C GLN A 50 -0.54 18.43 1.70
N ALA A 51 -0.81 18.45 0.39
CA ALA A 51 -1.43 17.33 -0.31
C ALA A 51 -0.55 16.08 -0.21
N PHE A 52 0.76 16.21 -0.44
CA PHE A 52 1.73 15.13 -0.32
C PHE A 52 1.77 14.56 1.11
N LEU A 53 1.91 15.43 2.12
CA LEU A 53 1.92 15.02 3.53
C LEU A 53 0.61 14.31 3.94
N SER A 54 -0.52 14.78 3.40
CA SER A 54 -1.84 14.18 3.65
C SER A 54 -1.94 12.78 3.08
N ILE A 55 -1.52 12.56 1.82
CA ILE A 55 -1.56 11.23 1.21
C ILE A 55 -0.47 10.29 1.73
N ALA A 56 0.65 10.82 2.22
CA ALA A 56 1.69 10.02 2.86
C ALA A 56 1.26 9.49 4.24
N GLY A 57 0.36 10.21 4.92
CA GLY A 57 -0.17 9.81 6.22
C GLY A 57 0.94 9.58 7.23
N ASP A 58 0.82 8.53 8.05
CA ASP A 58 1.84 8.13 9.03
C ASP A 58 2.74 6.99 8.56
N ASP A 59 2.50 6.47 7.35
CA ASP A 59 3.32 5.43 6.78
C ASP A 59 4.72 5.97 6.44
N PRO A 60 5.79 5.33 6.92
CA PRO A 60 7.13 5.81 6.65
C PRO A 60 7.65 5.41 5.27
N ARG A 61 6.95 4.54 4.52
CA ARG A 61 7.40 4.05 3.20
C ARG A 61 7.28 5.12 2.11
N PRO A 62 8.06 5.04 1.02
CA PRO A 62 7.78 5.82 -0.19
C PRO A 62 6.41 5.53 -0.76
N LEU A 63 5.86 6.45 -1.55
CA LEU A 63 4.52 6.34 -2.12
C LEU A 63 4.52 5.66 -3.48
N LEU A 64 3.52 4.83 -3.70
CA LEU A 64 3.07 4.39 -5.01
C LEU A 64 1.64 4.92 -5.19
N VAL A 65 1.48 5.99 -5.95
CA VAL A 65 0.20 6.71 -6.09
C VAL A 65 -0.45 6.35 -7.40
N LEU A 66 -1.67 5.80 -7.35
CA LEU A 66 -2.51 5.50 -8.51
C LEU A 66 -3.65 6.52 -8.59
N ARG A 67 -3.76 7.21 -9.72
CA ARG A 67 -4.87 8.09 -10.08
C ARG A 67 -5.87 7.33 -10.95
N GLU A 68 -7.09 7.16 -10.46
CA GLU A 68 -8.18 6.62 -11.26
C GLU A 68 -8.61 7.58 -12.39
N CYS A 69 -9.11 7.03 -13.49
CA CYS A 69 -9.60 7.80 -14.64
C CYS A 69 -10.83 7.11 -15.23
N GLU A 70 -11.84 7.91 -15.61
CA GLU A 70 -13.12 7.41 -16.14
C GLU A 70 -12.97 6.72 -17.51
N HIS A 71 -11.99 7.15 -18.30
CA HIS A 71 -11.79 6.67 -19.69
C HIS A 71 -10.78 5.53 -19.79
N CYS A 72 -10.05 5.25 -18.70
CA CYS A 72 -9.10 4.15 -18.64
C CYS A 72 -9.82 2.90 -18.15
N ASN A 73 -10.24 2.05 -19.08
CA ASN A 73 -10.75 0.70 -18.78
C ASN A 73 -9.62 -0.14 -18.16
N GLY A 74 -9.46 -0.10 -16.83
CA GLY A 74 -8.55 -0.98 -16.09
C GLY A 74 -7.29 -0.30 -15.54
N THR A 75 -7.42 0.71 -14.68
CA THR A 75 -6.26 1.31 -13.98
C THR A 75 -5.49 0.31 -13.10
N ASP A 76 -6.13 -0.77 -12.65
CA ASP A 76 -5.44 -1.88 -11.99
C ASP A 76 -4.72 -2.79 -13.01
N ASP A 77 -5.22 -2.95 -14.24
CA ASP A 77 -4.56 -3.71 -15.31
C ASP A 77 -3.25 -3.03 -15.78
N ALA A 78 -3.11 -1.71 -15.66
CA ALA A 78 -1.85 -1.00 -15.97
C ALA A 78 -0.68 -1.38 -15.03
N LEU A 79 -0.99 -1.87 -13.82
CA LEU A 79 -0.01 -2.44 -12.87
C LEU A 79 -0.05 -3.97 -12.83
N LEU A 80 -1.21 -4.57 -13.14
CA LEU A 80 -1.58 -5.96 -12.85
C LEU A 80 -2.15 -6.72 -14.05
N SER A 81 -1.85 -6.32 -15.30
CA SER A 81 -2.33 -7.04 -16.49
C SER A 81 -2.03 -8.54 -16.35
N LYS A 82 -2.98 -9.39 -16.72
CA LYS A 82 -3.10 -10.82 -16.35
C LYS A 82 -1.95 -11.78 -16.77
N THR A 83 -0.78 -11.28 -17.14
CA THR A 83 0.38 -12.04 -17.61
C THR A 83 1.49 -12.19 -16.55
N GLU A 84 2.33 -13.20 -16.75
CA GLU A 84 3.50 -13.51 -15.90
C GLU A 84 4.39 -12.28 -15.70
N GLY A 85 4.55 -11.84 -14.45
CA GLY A 85 5.30 -10.63 -14.10
C GLY A 85 4.70 -9.85 -12.93
N ASN A 86 3.41 -10.02 -12.67
CA ASN A 86 2.71 -9.29 -11.59
C ASN A 86 3.23 -9.60 -10.20
N GLU A 87 3.68 -10.85 -9.94
CA GLU A 87 4.20 -11.22 -8.62
C GLU A 87 5.36 -10.33 -8.18
N ARG A 88 6.28 -10.03 -9.10
CA ARG A 88 7.40 -9.14 -8.80
C ARG A 88 6.92 -7.74 -8.46
N THR A 89 5.99 -7.19 -9.25
CA THR A 89 5.41 -5.87 -9.00
C THR A 89 4.69 -5.84 -7.64
N LEU A 90 3.87 -6.85 -7.35
CA LEU A 90 3.12 -6.98 -6.10
C LEU A 90 4.04 -7.11 -4.88
N LEU A 91 5.11 -7.91 -4.99
CA LEU A 91 6.13 -8.01 -3.94
C LEU A 91 6.87 -6.70 -3.74
N MET A 92 7.24 -6.02 -4.83
CA MET A 92 7.93 -4.73 -4.75
C MET A 92 7.03 -3.65 -4.14
N ALA A 93 5.74 -3.64 -4.48
CA ALA A 93 4.75 -2.72 -3.95
C ALA A 93 4.64 -2.76 -2.42
N ARG A 94 5.02 -3.86 -1.77
CA ARG A 94 5.02 -3.95 -0.29
C ARG A 94 6.02 -3.00 0.38
N TRP A 95 7.07 -2.59 -0.33
CA TRP A 95 8.00 -1.56 0.16
C TRP A 95 7.51 -0.13 -0.14
N PHE A 96 6.32 0.00 -0.72
CA PHE A 96 5.66 1.28 -0.91
C PHE A 96 4.40 1.34 -0.04
N HIS A 97 4.03 2.56 0.32
CA HIS A 97 2.68 2.89 0.75
C HIS A 97 1.85 3.16 -0.51
N CYS A 98 0.95 2.24 -0.84
CA CYS A 98 0.18 2.32 -2.08
C CYS A 98 -1.08 3.14 -1.84
N VAL A 99 -1.18 4.27 -2.52
CA VAL A 99 -2.30 5.23 -2.40
C VAL A 99 -3.13 5.18 -3.67
N LYS A 100 -4.44 5.12 -3.52
CA LYS A 100 -5.37 5.17 -4.65
C LYS A 100 -6.25 6.43 -4.55
N LEU A 101 -6.14 7.28 -5.54
CA LEU A 101 -6.85 8.55 -5.66
C LEU A 101 -8.05 8.41 -6.60
N PRO A 102 -9.20 9.02 -6.26
CA PRO A 102 -10.44 8.83 -7.01
C PRO A 102 -10.42 9.56 -8.35
N THR A 103 -11.35 9.20 -9.24
CA THR A 103 -11.46 9.79 -10.60
C THR A 103 -11.61 11.32 -10.62
N HIS A 104 -12.26 11.88 -9.60
CA HIS A 104 -12.52 13.31 -9.48
C HIS A 104 -11.35 14.09 -8.85
N VAL A 105 -10.19 13.46 -8.64
CA VAL A 105 -9.01 14.11 -8.05
C VAL A 105 -8.50 15.30 -8.87
N MET A 106 -8.83 15.34 -10.16
CA MET A 106 -8.44 16.39 -11.10
C MET A 106 -9.34 17.63 -11.07
N LYS A 107 -10.46 17.62 -10.32
CA LYS A 107 -11.31 18.81 -10.19
C LYS A 107 -10.55 19.93 -9.47
N GLU A 108 -10.81 21.18 -9.84
CA GLU A 108 -10.07 22.34 -9.32
C GLU A 108 -10.23 22.54 -7.81
N ASP A 109 -11.36 22.12 -7.26
CA ASP A 109 -11.69 22.18 -5.83
C ASP A 109 -11.17 20.96 -5.04
N HIS A 110 -10.67 19.93 -5.73
CA HIS A 110 -10.24 18.72 -5.08
C HIS A 110 -8.95 18.95 -4.26
N PRO A 111 -8.90 18.52 -2.98
CA PRO A 111 -7.76 18.79 -2.09
C PRO A 111 -6.40 18.37 -2.64
N TYR A 112 -6.36 17.29 -3.43
CA TYR A 112 -5.12 16.73 -3.97
C TYR A 112 -4.84 17.10 -5.43
N THR A 113 -5.65 17.96 -6.06
CA THR A 113 -5.49 18.30 -7.49
C THR A 113 -4.14 18.91 -7.81
N LYS A 114 -3.55 19.69 -6.88
CA LYS A 114 -2.25 20.32 -7.09
C LYS A 114 -1.08 19.33 -7.18
N LEU A 115 -1.22 18.08 -6.73
CA LEU A 115 -0.20 17.05 -6.95
C LEU A 115 0.06 16.79 -8.45
N PHE A 116 -0.86 17.21 -9.31
CA PHE A 116 -0.80 17.02 -10.76
C PHE A 116 -0.54 18.32 -11.52
N ALA A 117 -0.34 19.45 -10.83
CA ALA A 117 -0.27 20.78 -11.45
C ALA A 117 0.91 20.94 -12.42
N ASP A 118 2.01 20.22 -12.17
CA ASP A 118 3.21 20.27 -13.02
C ASP A 118 3.07 19.50 -14.34
N TYR A 119 1.96 18.77 -14.52
CA TYR A 119 1.71 17.98 -15.72
C TYR A 119 0.68 18.65 -16.62
N PRO A 120 0.92 18.70 -17.95
CA PRO A 120 -0.08 19.19 -18.87
C PRO A 120 -1.29 18.25 -18.88
N ALA A 121 -2.49 18.80 -19.06
CA ALA A 121 -3.76 18.06 -18.93
C ALA A 121 -3.84 16.77 -19.76
N LYS A 122 -3.16 16.72 -20.91
CA LYS A 122 -3.13 15.55 -21.80
C LYS A 122 -2.13 14.46 -21.40
N ASP A 123 -1.15 14.78 -20.54
CA ASP A 123 -0.09 13.86 -20.13
C ASP A 123 -0.01 13.68 -18.61
N VAL A 124 -1.13 13.88 -17.90
CA VAL A 124 -1.19 13.64 -16.45
C VAL A 124 -1.01 12.15 -16.18
N PRO A 125 0.03 11.74 -15.43
CA PRO A 125 0.30 10.33 -15.24
C PRO A 125 -0.81 9.63 -14.45
N HIS A 126 -0.95 8.33 -14.66
CA HIS A 126 -1.84 7.49 -13.86
C HIS A 126 -1.14 6.96 -12.62
N LEU A 127 0.17 6.83 -12.68
CA LEU A 127 0.95 6.20 -11.64
C LEU A 127 2.20 7.02 -11.35
N PHE A 128 2.55 7.15 -10.08
CA PHE A 128 3.71 7.91 -9.63
C PHE A 128 4.38 7.16 -8.50
N LEU A 129 5.70 7.15 -8.52
CA LEU A 129 6.50 6.70 -7.39
C LEU A 129 7.13 7.94 -6.77
N ILE A 130 6.92 8.14 -5.48
CA ILE A 130 7.41 9.32 -4.78
C ILE A 130 8.24 8.86 -3.58
N SER A 131 9.43 9.42 -3.39
CA SER A 131 10.24 9.12 -2.21
C SER A 131 9.59 9.55 -0.92
N ARG A 132 10.06 9.00 0.21
CA ARG A 132 9.55 9.37 1.54
C ARG A 132 9.65 10.86 1.84
N ASP A 133 10.67 11.53 1.32
CA ASP A 133 10.91 12.97 1.49
C ASP A 133 10.22 13.85 0.44
N GLY A 134 9.47 13.25 -0.50
CA GLY A 134 8.80 13.99 -1.58
C GLY A 134 9.71 14.55 -2.67
N LYS A 135 11.05 14.41 -2.53
CA LYS A 135 12.02 15.07 -3.43
C LYS A 135 12.27 14.33 -4.74
N LEU A 136 12.07 13.01 -4.75
CA LEU A 136 12.19 12.18 -5.93
C LEU A 136 10.79 11.75 -6.35
N SER A 137 10.33 12.26 -7.49
CA SER A 137 9.06 11.86 -8.11
C SER A 137 9.32 11.26 -9.48
N MET A 138 8.78 10.07 -9.72
CA MET A 138 8.92 9.33 -10.97
C MET A 138 7.53 9.05 -11.56
N PRO A 139 7.08 9.84 -12.54
CA PRO A 139 5.83 9.59 -13.23
C PRO A 139 5.92 8.35 -14.15
N LEU A 140 4.80 7.64 -14.25
CA LEU A 140 4.58 6.46 -15.07
C LEU A 140 3.34 6.68 -15.95
N LYS A 141 3.54 6.58 -17.26
CA LYS A 141 2.53 6.89 -18.28
C LYS A 141 1.38 5.87 -18.33
N GLY A 142 1.62 4.67 -17.81
CA GLY A 142 0.64 3.57 -17.77
C GLY A 142 0.79 2.55 -18.90
N ASP A 143 1.55 2.88 -19.95
CA ASP A 143 1.86 2.03 -21.11
C ASP A 143 3.30 1.47 -21.07
N GLN A 144 4.06 1.76 -20.01
CA GLN A 144 5.43 1.30 -19.88
C GLN A 144 5.54 -0.23 -19.74
N SER A 145 6.67 -0.79 -20.19
CA SER A 145 6.97 -2.21 -19.96
C SER A 145 7.15 -2.53 -18.46
N PRO A 146 6.87 -3.78 -18.03
CA PRO A 146 7.13 -4.21 -16.64
C PRO A 146 8.58 -4.00 -16.20
N SER A 147 9.53 -4.16 -17.12
CA SER A 147 10.95 -3.92 -16.83
C SER A 147 11.26 -2.45 -16.55
N GLU A 148 10.60 -1.52 -17.24
CA GLU A 148 10.74 -0.09 -16.97
C GLU A 148 10.12 0.28 -15.61
N LEU A 149 8.93 -0.26 -15.32
CA LEU A 149 8.30 -0.11 -14.00
C LEU A 149 9.24 -0.58 -12.89
N TRP A 150 9.80 -1.78 -13.00
CA TRP A 150 10.71 -2.32 -11.98
C TRP A 150 11.97 -1.47 -11.82
N LYS A 151 12.54 -0.92 -12.90
CA LYS A 151 13.69 -0.01 -12.81
C LYS A 151 13.35 1.25 -12.02
N LYS A 152 12.18 1.85 -12.27
CA LYS A 152 11.72 3.05 -11.55
C LYS A 152 11.43 2.73 -10.07
N MET A 153 10.74 1.63 -9.78
CA MET A 153 10.53 1.17 -8.40
C MET A 153 11.85 0.90 -7.68
N GLU A 154 12.80 0.20 -8.31
CA GLU A 154 14.13 -0.05 -7.74
C GLU A 154 14.89 1.26 -7.45
N SER A 155 14.72 2.28 -8.29
CA SER A 155 15.39 3.57 -8.12
C SER A 155 14.88 4.33 -6.90
N VAL A 156 13.55 4.38 -6.70
CA VAL A 156 12.97 4.98 -5.49
C VAL A 156 13.33 4.17 -4.24
N LEU A 157 13.26 2.84 -4.31
CA LEU A 157 13.66 2.00 -3.18
C LEU A 157 15.14 2.15 -2.82
N ALA A 158 16.04 2.28 -3.79
CA ALA A 158 17.45 2.53 -3.53
C ALA A 158 17.69 3.91 -2.90
N TYR A 159 16.80 4.88 -3.15
CA TYR A 159 16.87 6.21 -2.58
C TYR A 159 16.41 6.25 -1.11
N ASP A 160 15.42 5.42 -0.72
CA ASP A 160 14.80 5.41 0.61
C ASP A 160 15.33 4.33 1.57
N TYR A 161 15.85 3.22 1.04
CA TYR A 161 16.26 2.04 1.81
C TYR A 161 17.77 1.75 1.73
N LYS A 162 18.33 1.21 2.82
CA LYS A 162 19.76 0.85 2.89
C LYS A 162 20.11 -0.35 2.04
N LYS A 163 19.22 -1.34 1.97
CA LYS A 163 19.46 -2.61 1.26
C LYS A 163 18.73 -2.61 -0.08
N SER A 164 19.36 -3.22 -1.09
CA SER A 164 18.75 -3.40 -2.40
C SER A 164 17.58 -4.41 -2.34
N PRO A 165 16.42 -4.10 -2.96
CA PRO A 165 15.29 -5.02 -3.02
C PRO A 165 15.57 -6.28 -3.85
N LYS A 166 16.55 -6.28 -4.77
CA LYS A 166 16.80 -7.40 -5.69
C LYS A 166 17.07 -8.73 -4.98
N LYS A 167 17.91 -8.71 -3.94
CA LYS A 167 18.25 -9.92 -3.17
C LYS A 167 17.08 -10.36 -2.31
N ALA A 168 16.43 -9.41 -1.64
CA ALA A 168 15.24 -9.68 -0.83
C ALA A 168 14.12 -10.30 -1.66
N LEU A 169 13.83 -9.73 -2.82
CA LEU A 169 12.80 -10.20 -3.75
C LEU A 169 13.02 -11.68 -4.13
N LYS A 170 14.24 -12.05 -4.51
CA LYS A 170 14.57 -13.44 -4.86
C LYS A 170 14.32 -14.40 -3.69
N GLU A 171 14.67 -14.01 -2.47
CA GLU A 171 14.43 -14.84 -1.29
C GLU A 171 12.95 -14.93 -0.95
N VAL A 172 12.19 -13.83 -1.05
CA VAL A 172 10.75 -13.81 -0.82
C VAL A 172 10.01 -14.65 -1.88
N GLN A 173 10.44 -14.61 -3.14
CA GLN A 173 9.88 -15.49 -4.20
C GLN A 173 10.09 -16.98 -3.88
N LYS A 174 11.24 -17.37 -3.32
CA LYS A 174 11.46 -18.75 -2.85
C LYS A 174 10.55 -19.11 -1.67
N LEU A 175 10.18 -18.14 -0.83
CA LEU A 175 9.25 -18.37 0.27
C LEU A 175 7.82 -18.61 -0.23
N LEU A 176 7.39 -17.96 -1.31
CA LEU A 176 6.07 -18.21 -1.92
C LEU A 176 5.85 -19.69 -2.24
N VAL A 177 6.81 -20.31 -2.92
CA VAL A 177 6.75 -21.75 -3.25
C VAL A 177 6.66 -22.63 -2.00
N LYS A 178 7.38 -22.27 -0.94
CA LYS A 178 7.32 -23.00 0.33
C LYS A 178 5.98 -22.82 1.03
N TYR A 179 5.40 -21.62 0.96
CA TYR A 179 4.06 -21.37 1.48
C TYR A 179 3.02 -22.20 0.75
N ASP A 180 3.11 -22.32 -0.58
CA ASP A 180 2.21 -23.18 -1.36
C ASP A 180 2.29 -24.64 -0.88
N THR A 181 3.50 -25.16 -0.69
CA THR A 181 3.70 -26.53 -0.16
C THR A 181 3.13 -26.71 1.25
N LEU A 182 3.28 -25.71 2.13
CA LEU A 182 2.73 -25.80 3.49
C LEU A 182 1.20 -25.70 3.51
N ASP A 183 0.63 -24.85 2.64
CA ASP A 183 -0.81 -24.69 2.53
C ASP A 183 -1.48 -25.97 1.99
N GLU A 184 -0.87 -26.62 1.00
CA GLU A 184 -1.33 -27.94 0.51
C GLU A 184 -1.25 -29.02 1.59
N LYS A 185 -0.14 -29.09 2.32
CA LYS A 185 0.01 -30.04 3.44
C LYS A 185 -1.02 -29.79 4.54
N GLU A 186 -1.27 -28.53 4.89
CA GLU A 186 -2.27 -28.17 5.89
C GLU A 186 -3.66 -28.62 5.46
N ALA A 187 -4.05 -28.34 4.21
CA ALA A 187 -5.35 -28.76 3.68
C ALA A 187 -5.53 -30.29 3.71
N LEU A 188 -4.51 -31.06 3.32
CA LEU A 188 -4.55 -32.53 3.38
C LEU A 188 -4.65 -33.06 4.82
N ILE A 189 -3.99 -32.41 5.78
CA ILE A 189 -4.10 -32.80 7.20
C ILE A 189 -5.49 -32.47 7.72
N GLU A 190 -6.03 -31.30 7.41
CA GLU A 190 -7.38 -30.87 7.81
C GLU A 190 -8.45 -31.82 7.25
N GLU A 191 -8.37 -32.21 5.98
CA GLU A 191 -9.27 -33.19 5.37
C GLU A 191 -9.20 -34.55 6.08
N ARG A 192 -7.98 -35.07 6.32
CA ARG A 192 -7.79 -36.33 7.07
C ARG A 192 -8.30 -36.24 8.50
N MET A 193 -8.18 -35.08 9.14
CA MET A 193 -8.72 -34.86 10.48
C MET A 193 -10.25 -34.92 10.47
N GLN A 194 -10.90 -34.35 9.45
CA GLN A 194 -12.34 -34.39 9.31
C GLN A 194 -12.85 -35.82 9.11
N LEU A 195 -12.25 -36.58 8.18
CA LEU A 195 -12.59 -37.99 7.96
C LEU A 195 -12.39 -38.83 9.24
N GLU A 196 -11.27 -38.63 9.94
CA GLU A 196 -10.99 -39.35 11.19
C GLU A 196 -11.97 -39.00 12.30
N LEU A 197 -12.46 -37.75 12.34
CA LEU A 197 -13.47 -37.30 13.30
C LEU A 197 -14.81 -37.99 13.03
N GLU A 198 -15.17 -38.15 11.76
CA GLU A 198 -16.42 -38.80 11.32
C GLU A 198 -16.39 -40.31 11.55
N GLU A 199 -15.30 -40.98 11.21
CA GLU A 199 -15.18 -42.45 11.29
C GLU A 199 -14.92 -42.96 12.72
N ASN A 200 -14.00 -42.32 13.45
CA ASN A 200 -13.46 -42.86 14.70
C ASN A 200 -13.71 -41.93 15.92
N GLY A 201 -14.35 -40.78 15.69
CA GLY A 201 -14.73 -39.84 16.74
C GLY A 201 -13.56 -39.00 17.33
N PRO A 202 -13.88 -38.05 18.21
CA PRO A 202 -12.96 -37.01 18.68
C PRO A 202 -11.82 -37.49 19.58
N LYS A 203 -11.88 -38.73 20.07
CA LYS A 203 -10.88 -39.34 20.97
C LYS A 203 -9.89 -40.26 20.24
N SER A 204 -9.97 -40.36 18.91
CA SER A 204 -9.05 -41.16 18.11
C SER A 204 -7.57 -40.83 18.37
N ARG A 205 -6.73 -41.86 18.53
CA ARG A 205 -5.27 -41.72 18.65
C ARG A 205 -4.66 -41.13 17.37
N LYS A 206 -5.22 -41.47 16.20
CA LYS A 206 -4.79 -40.95 14.90
C LYS A 206 -5.15 -39.46 14.76
N LEU A 207 -6.30 -39.05 15.26
CA LEU A 207 -6.66 -37.62 15.34
C LEU A 207 -5.67 -36.82 16.20
N LYS A 208 -5.21 -37.38 17.33
CA LYS A 208 -4.15 -36.75 18.14
C LYS A 208 -2.84 -36.59 17.37
N LYS A 209 -2.47 -37.57 16.53
CA LYS A 209 -1.27 -37.50 15.69
C LYS A 209 -1.41 -36.43 14.60
N LEU A 210 -2.54 -36.40 13.89
CA LEU A 210 -2.82 -35.38 12.87
C LEU A 210 -2.80 -33.95 13.45
N ARG A 211 -3.36 -33.74 14.65
CA ARG A 211 -3.26 -32.46 15.37
C ARG A 211 -1.82 -32.06 15.69
N ALA A 212 -0.93 -33.02 15.95
CA ALA A 212 0.48 -32.74 16.19
C ALA A 212 1.18 -32.35 14.87
N GLU A 213 0.91 -33.08 13.78
CA GLU A 213 1.41 -32.75 12.44
C GLU A 213 0.97 -31.35 11.99
N LEU A 214 -0.30 -30.98 12.21
CA LEU A 214 -0.82 -29.64 11.93
C LEU A 214 -0.04 -28.56 12.70
N LYS A 215 0.22 -28.80 14.00
CA LYS A 215 1.01 -27.86 14.81
C LYS A 215 2.43 -27.69 14.29
N ASP A 216 3.05 -28.75 13.78
CA ASP A 216 4.41 -28.68 13.26
C ASP A 216 4.45 -27.92 11.92
N VAL A 217 3.46 -28.12 11.03
CA VAL A 217 3.28 -27.30 9.82
C VAL A 217 3.09 -25.82 10.18
N GLN A 218 2.28 -25.50 11.19
CA GLN A 218 2.08 -24.13 11.67
C GLN A 218 3.36 -23.50 12.24
N LYS A 219 4.17 -24.27 12.98
CA LYS A 219 5.48 -23.81 13.46
C LYS A 219 6.43 -23.52 12.30
N GLU A 220 6.45 -24.37 11.28
CA GLU A 220 7.26 -24.15 10.08
C GLU A 220 6.82 -22.87 9.35
N ARG A 221 5.50 -22.66 9.17
CA ARG A 221 4.95 -21.42 8.61
C ARG A 221 5.40 -20.19 9.40
N ALA A 222 5.32 -20.23 10.73
CA ALA A 222 5.77 -19.12 11.58
C ALA A 222 7.28 -18.86 11.43
N ALA A 223 8.10 -19.90 11.24
CA ALA A 223 9.53 -19.74 10.97
C ALA A 223 9.80 -19.12 9.59
N LEU A 224 9.01 -19.45 8.56
CA LEU A 224 9.09 -18.81 7.25
C LEU A 224 8.64 -17.34 7.31
N GLN A 225 7.59 -17.01 8.05
CA GLN A 225 7.13 -15.64 8.26
C GLN A 225 8.20 -14.77 8.95
N LYS A 226 8.96 -15.34 9.89
CA LYS A 226 10.12 -14.65 10.48
C LYS A 226 11.23 -14.40 9.45
N LYS A 227 11.44 -15.31 8.48
CA LYS A 227 12.41 -15.10 7.38
C LYS A 227 11.89 -14.05 6.40
N GLU A 228 10.62 -14.11 6.06
CA GLU A 228 9.93 -13.10 5.23
C GLU A 228 10.12 -11.70 5.82
N ALA A 229 9.78 -11.51 7.10
CA ALA A 229 9.94 -10.22 7.78
C ALA A 229 11.38 -9.67 7.69
N LYS A 230 12.40 -10.54 7.83
CA LYS A 230 13.81 -10.15 7.68
C LYS A 230 14.17 -9.71 6.26
N HIS A 231 13.59 -10.34 5.24
CA HIS A 231 13.81 -9.96 3.85
C HIS A 231 13.00 -8.71 3.45
N MET A 232 11.82 -8.53 4.06
CA MET A 232 11.02 -7.32 3.87
C MET A 232 11.62 -6.09 4.57
N ASP A 233 12.45 -6.28 5.61
CA ASP A 233 13.20 -5.20 6.23
C ASP A 233 14.47 -4.82 5.42
N LEU A 234 14.29 -3.90 4.49
CA LEU A 234 15.38 -3.28 3.73
C LEU A 234 16.12 -2.18 4.50
N GLY A 235 15.73 -1.87 5.74
CA GLY A 235 16.34 -0.81 6.55
C GLY A 235 16.05 0.57 5.99
N LEU A 236 14.79 1.02 6.10
CA LEU A 236 14.38 2.37 5.73
C LEU A 236 15.20 3.40 6.52
N PHE A 237 15.83 4.36 5.85
CA PHE A 237 16.73 5.32 6.50
C PHE A 237 16.37 6.77 6.24
N ARG A 238 15.68 7.05 5.13
CA ARG A 238 15.27 8.41 4.81
C ARG A 238 14.28 8.90 5.84
N LYS A 239 14.33 10.18 6.21
CA LYS A 239 13.38 10.78 7.16
C LYS A 239 12.09 11.18 6.45
N LYS A 240 10.99 11.18 7.19
CA LYS A 240 9.70 11.74 6.74
C LYS A 240 9.86 13.25 6.60
N VAL A 241 9.14 13.86 5.66
CA VAL A 241 8.98 15.32 5.65
C VAL A 241 8.27 15.72 6.94
N GLU A 242 8.89 16.59 7.73
CA GLU A 242 8.29 17.12 8.96
C GLU A 242 7.25 18.18 8.60
N LYS A 243 6.10 18.16 9.30
CA LYS A 243 4.99 19.11 9.09
C LYS A 243 5.44 20.57 9.31
N ASP A 244 6.46 20.79 10.15
CA ASP A 244 6.89 22.11 10.59
C ASP A 244 7.82 22.84 9.61
N VAL A 245 8.49 22.11 8.70
CA VAL A 245 9.37 22.71 7.67
C VAL A 245 8.58 23.45 6.59
N VAL A 246 7.29 23.14 6.45
CA VAL A 246 6.39 23.72 5.44
C VAL A 246 5.74 25.02 5.92
N VAL A 247 5.56 25.19 7.23
CA VAL A 247 4.94 26.42 7.80
C VAL A 247 5.94 27.60 7.79
N SER A 248 7.25 27.35 7.75
CA SER A 248 8.27 28.39 7.80
C SER A 248 8.47 29.20 6.51
N ASN A 249 7.73 28.91 5.44
CA ASN A 249 7.75 29.70 4.19
C ASN A 249 6.55 30.65 4.05
N LEU A 250 5.66 30.71 5.03
CA LEU A 250 4.67 31.79 5.11
C LEU A 250 5.34 32.95 5.85
N THR A 251 5.50 34.07 5.17
CA THR A 251 5.94 35.31 5.83
C THR A 251 4.91 35.65 6.91
N GLY A 252 5.35 36.20 8.05
CA GLY A 252 4.46 36.47 9.21
C GLY A 252 3.19 37.27 8.87
N GLU A 253 3.19 37.99 7.75
CA GLU A 253 2.05 38.75 7.22
C GLU A 253 0.90 37.85 6.70
N GLU A 254 1.18 36.63 6.21
CA GLU A 254 0.15 35.72 5.67
C GLU A 254 -0.65 34.99 6.77
N ILE A 255 -0.08 34.88 7.98
CA ILE A 255 -0.73 34.26 9.14
C ILE A 255 -1.70 35.24 9.81
N GLU A 256 -1.44 36.55 9.77
CA GLU A 256 -2.36 37.57 10.28
C GLU A 256 -3.58 37.77 9.38
N ALA A 257 -3.42 37.63 8.05
CA ALA A 257 -4.52 37.76 7.09
C ALA A 257 -5.58 36.64 7.20
N LEU A 258 -5.22 35.47 7.74
CA LEU A 258 -6.13 34.33 7.93
C LEU A 258 -6.88 34.35 9.27
N ASN A 259 -6.47 35.19 10.23
CA ASN A 259 -7.09 35.28 11.54
C ASN A 259 -8.02 36.50 11.71
N GLN A 260 -8.22 37.29 10.65
CA GLN A 260 -9.05 38.51 10.67
C GLN A 260 -10.24 38.49 9.70
N ASN A 261 -10.61 37.34 9.11
CA ASN A 261 -11.83 37.20 8.29
C ASN A 261 -12.63 35.96 8.66
#